data_AF-A0A2W4LKV2-F1
#
_entry.id   AF-A0A2W4LKV2-F1
#
_cell.length_a   1.000
_cell.length_b   1.000
_cell.length_c   1.000
_cell.angle_alpha   90.00
_cell.angle_beta   90.00
_cell.angle_gamma   90.00
#
_symmetry.space_group_name_H-M   'P 1'
#
loop_
_entity.id
_entity.type
_entity.pdbx_description
1 polymer ?
#
loop_
_entity_poly.entity_id
_entity_poly.type
_entity_poly.pdbx_seq_one_letter_code
_entity_poly.pdbx_strand_id
1 'polypeptide(L)'
;MRHVPFADGESRHFETPAPRRVVSRAIAQELTSILADDRARRPSFGARNVLAFDYPVAAKTGTSKGFRDNFAVGYTREVTVAVWVGNFDGRPMTGSSGISGAGPVFHDVLERAMRGREPAPLIDPEGFVEREICPLSGALPTAACPHRVREHFRAGAIPQRACSFHELVPIDTRTGERACAPSPTTELRVFERYPREYEAWARAAHRPLAPPLPETCRHIGPVAARSP
;
A
#
# COMPACT_ATOMS: atom_id res chain seq x y z
N MET A 1 -15.55 20.35 -30.28
CA MET A 1 -16.63 19.41 -30.66
C MET A 1 -15.99 18.25 -31.42
N ARG A 2 -16.15 17.01 -30.95
CA ARG A 2 -15.64 15.83 -31.66
C ARG A 2 -16.78 15.14 -32.40
N HIS A 3 -16.56 14.84 -33.67
CA HIS A 3 -17.48 14.10 -34.52
C HIS A 3 -17.02 12.64 -34.54
N VAL A 4 -17.84 11.73 -34.04
CA VAL A 4 -17.50 10.31 -33.96
C VAL A 4 -18.51 9.51 -34.79
N PRO A 5 -18.08 8.88 -35.90
CA PRO A 5 -18.92 7.98 -36.68
C PRO A 5 -19.09 6.64 -35.96
N PHE A 6 -20.30 6.09 -35.97
CA PHE A 6 -20.63 4.78 -35.44
C PHE A 6 -20.91 3.77 -36.56
N ALA A 7 -20.87 2.48 -36.23
CA ALA A 7 -21.04 1.38 -37.19
C ALA A 7 -22.44 1.31 -37.80
N ASP A 8 -23.43 1.95 -37.18
CA ASP A 8 -24.80 2.12 -37.67
C ASP A 8 -24.93 3.26 -38.71
N GLY A 9 -23.84 3.96 -39.01
CA GLY A 9 -23.83 5.09 -39.95
C GLY A 9 -24.25 6.42 -39.32
N GLU A 10 -24.65 6.42 -38.04
CA GLU A 10 -24.93 7.65 -37.32
C GLU A 10 -23.64 8.31 -36.85
N SER A 11 -23.62 9.64 -36.86
CA SER A 11 -22.60 10.39 -36.17
C SER A 11 -23.15 10.99 -34.89
N ARG A 12 -22.33 10.96 -33.84
CA ARG A 12 -22.67 11.64 -32.59
C ARG A 12 -21.68 12.75 -32.31
N HIS A 13 -22.23 13.85 -31.84
CA HIS A 13 -21.48 15.01 -31.41
C HIS A 13 -21.23 14.92 -29.92
N PHE A 14 -19.95 14.92 -29.55
CA PHE A 14 -19.54 14.97 -28.15
C PHE A 14 -18.94 16.35 -27.87
N GLU A 15 -19.60 17.09 -26.99
CA GLU A 15 -18.99 18.26 -26.37
C GLU A 15 -17.82 17.79 -25.50
N THR A 16 -16.69 18.46 -25.65
CA THR A 16 -15.57 18.29 -24.73
C THR A 16 -15.74 19.37 -23.67
N PRO A 17 -16.22 19.02 -22.46
CA PRO A 17 -16.36 20.00 -21.40
C PRO A 17 -15.00 20.64 -21.10
N ALA A 18 -15.02 21.91 -20.68
CA ALA A 18 -13.81 22.61 -20.29
C ALA A 18 -13.08 21.83 -19.17
N PRO A 19 -11.74 21.69 -19.22
CA PRO A 19 -10.99 21.01 -18.18
C PRO A 19 -11.26 21.64 -16.82
N ARG A 20 -11.68 20.81 -15.84
CA ARG A 20 -11.90 21.23 -14.46
C ARG A 20 -10.99 20.45 -13.53
N ARG A 21 -10.26 21.15 -12.68
CA ARG A 21 -9.46 20.53 -11.62
C ARG A 21 -10.40 19.99 -10.53
N VAL A 22 -10.40 18.67 -10.33
CA VAL A 22 -11.22 18.01 -9.30
C VAL A 22 -10.42 17.78 -8.01
N VAL A 23 -9.12 17.54 -8.13
CA VAL A 23 -8.19 17.35 -7.01
C VAL A 23 -6.94 18.22 -7.20
N SER A 24 -6.26 18.57 -6.11
CA SER A 24 -5.00 19.31 -6.19
C SER A 24 -3.92 18.47 -6.89
N ARG A 25 -2.95 19.12 -7.53
CA ARG A 25 -1.82 18.43 -8.18
C ARG A 25 -1.08 17.53 -7.20
N ALA A 26 -0.84 18.02 -5.98
CA ALA A 26 -0.14 17.26 -4.94
C ALA A 26 -0.89 15.97 -4.56
N ILE A 27 -2.20 16.04 -4.33
CA ILE A 27 -3.01 14.85 -4.02
C ILE A 27 -3.03 13.87 -5.20
N ALA A 28 -3.19 14.37 -6.43
CA ALA A 28 -3.19 13.52 -7.62
C ALA A 28 -1.86 12.77 -7.78
N GLN A 29 -0.73 13.44 -7.53
CA GLN A 29 0.58 12.81 -7.61
C GLN A 29 0.79 11.76 -6.50
N GLU A 30 0.31 12.02 -5.28
CA GLU A 30 0.40 11.06 -4.17
C GLU A 30 -0.45 9.81 -4.43
N LEU A 31 -1.67 9.97 -4.95
CA LEU A 31 -2.47 8.82 -5.39
C LEU A 31 -1.79 8.06 -6.53
N THR A 32 -1.16 8.78 -7.46
CA THR A 32 -0.44 8.17 -8.58
C THR A 32 0.78 7.38 -8.10
N SER A 33 1.54 7.88 -7.12
CA SER A 33 2.69 7.15 -6.57
C SER A 33 2.26 5.83 -5.91
N ILE A 34 1.16 5.85 -5.16
CA ILE A 34 0.57 4.63 -4.56
C ILE A 34 0.13 3.64 -5.64
N LEU A 35 -0.61 4.11 -6.65
CA LEU A 35 -1.13 3.26 -7.73
C LEU A 35 -0.04 2.73 -8.66
N ALA A 36 1.09 3.41 -8.77
CA ALA A 36 2.23 3.01 -9.59
C ALA A 36 3.19 2.06 -8.86
N ASP A 37 3.11 1.92 -7.54
CA ASP A 37 4.04 1.08 -6.79
C ASP A 37 3.82 -0.42 -7.04
N ASP A 38 4.80 -1.07 -7.69
CA ASP A 38 4.82 -2.52 -7.87
C ASP A 38 5.03 -3.28 -6.55
N ARG A 39 5.81 -2.71 -5.62
CA ARG A 39 6.09 -3.34 -4.33
C ARG A 39 4.83 -3.44 -3.48
N ALA A 40 3.99 -2.41 -3.48
CA ALA A 40 2.71 -2.41 -2.78
C ALA A 40 1.74 -3.51 -3.26
N ARG A 41 1.75 -3.85 -4.55
CA ARG A 41 0.82 -4.85 -5.13
C ARG A 41 1.33 -6.29 -5.08
N ARG A 42 2.64 -6.49 -5.01
CA ARG A 42 3.29 -7.82 -5.01
C ARG A 42 2.78 -8.80 -3.94
N PRO A 43 2.51 -8.41 -2.68
CA PRO A 43 1.97 -9.35 -1.69
C PRO A 43 0.64 -9.97 -2.09
N SER A 44 -0.18 -9.26 -2.89
CA SER A 44 -1.49 -9.74 -3.32
C SER A 44 -1.45 -10.49 -4.64
N PHE A 45 -0.59 -10.06 -5.58
CA PHE A 45 -0.61 -10.56 -6.96
C PHE A 45 0.64 -11.34 -7.38
N GLY A 46 1.65 -11.42 -6.52
CA GLY A 46 2.96 -11.96 -6.87
C GLY A 46 3.82 -10.97 -7.66
N ALA A 47 5.08 -11.34 -7.87
CA ALA A 47 6.01 -10.58 -8.70
C ALA A 47 5.73 -10.81 -10.18
N ARG A 48 6.01 -9.79 -11.02
CA ARG A 48 5.78 -9.85 -12.48
C ARG A 48 4.36 -10.28 -12.86
N ASN A 49 3.37 -9.74 -12.14
CA ASN A 49 1.96 -9.97 -12.43
C ASN A 49 1.51 -9.19 -13.69
N VAL A 50 0.26 -9.38 -14.12
CA VAL A 50 -0.29 -8.73 -15.34
C VAL A 50 -0.38 -7.19 -15.28
N LEU A 51 -0.14 -6.58 -14.12
CA LEU A 51 -0.05 -5.13 -13.99
C LEU A 51 1.40 -4.64 -13.98
N ALA A 52 2.38 -5.54 -14.07
CA ALA A 52 3.79 -5.18 -14.18
C ALA A 52 4.11 -4.85 -15.64
N PHE A 53 4.70 -3.68 -15.85
CA PHE A 53 5.14 -3.18 -17.15
C PHE A 53 6.59 -2.70 -17.03
N ASP A 54 7.29 -2.64 -18.16
CA ASP A 54 8.67 -2.12 -18.21
C ASP A 54 8.75 -0.59 -18.16
N TYR A 55 7.59 0.08 -18.05
CA TYR A 55 7.44 1.52 -17.90
C TYR A 55 6.44 1.87 -16.79
N PRO A 56 6.44 3.12 -16.29
CA PRO A 56 5.56 3.52 -15.20
C PRO A 56 4.08 3.41 -15.58
N VAL A 57 3.34 2.59 -14.84
CA VAL A 57 1.88 2.44 -14.98
C VAL A 57 1.23 2.49 -13.60
N ALA A 58 0.30 3.43 -13.43
CA ALA A 58 -0.61 3.46 -12.29
C ALA A 58 -1.80 2.56 -12.59
N ALA A 59 -2.11 1.60 -11.70
CA ALA A 59 -3.19 0.65 -11.94
C ALA A 59 -3.96 0.28 -10.68
N LYS A 60 -5.26 -0.01 -10.86
CA LYS A 60 -6.14 -0.51 -9.83
C LYS A 60 -7.07 -1.59 -10.38
N THR A 61 -7.20 -2.68 -9.64
CA THR A 61 -8.18 -3.73 -9.89
C THR A 61 -9.41 -3.59 -8.99
N GLY A 62 -10.55 -4.08 -9.47
CA GLY A 62 -11.80 -4.17 -8.72
C GLY A 62 -12.52 -5.49 -9.01
N THR A 63 -13.20 -6.03 -8.00
CA THR A 63 -14.06 -7.21 -8.13
C THR A 63 -15.32 -6.97 -7.33
N SER A 64 -16.48 -7.04 -7.98
CA SER A 64 -17.75 -6.82 -7.29
C SER A 64 -18.12 -7.99 -6.39
N LYS A 65 -19.01 -7.73 -5.42
CA LYS A 65 -19.52 -8.76 -4.52
C LYS A 65 -20.18 -9.89 -5.31
N GLY A 66 -19.80 -11.13 -5.00
CA GLY A 66 -20.32 -12.31 -5.69
C GLY A 66 -19.73 -12.52 -7.08
N PHE A 67 -18.58 -11.91 -7.40
CA PHE A 67 -17.80 -12.17 -8.61
C PHE A 67 -18.55 -11.89 -9.92
N ARG A 68 -19.41 -10.87 -9.95
CA ARG A 68 -20.19 -10.51 -11.16
C ARG A 68 -19.44 -9.59 -12.13
N ASP A 69 -18.59 -8.73 -11.59
CA ASP A 69 -17.87 -7.72 -12.35
C ASP A 69 -16.41 -7.69 -11.96
N ASN A 70 -15.56 -7.66 -12.97
CA ASN A 70 -14.12 -7.50 -12.83
C ASN A 70 -13.70 -6.22 -13.54
N PHE A 71 -12.90 -5.41 -12.86
CA PHE A 71 -12.33 -4.19 -13.42
C PHE A 71 -10.81 -4.20 -13.31
N ALA A 72 -10.17 -3.67 -14.35
CA ALA A 72 -8.78 -3.23 -14.33
C ALA A 72 -8.73 -1.85 -14.98
N VAL A 73 -8.34 -0.84 -14.22
CA VAL A 73 -8.25 0.55 -14.67
C VAL A 73 -6.87 1.06 -14.37
N GLY A 74 -6.26 1.73 -15.33
CA GLY A 74 -4.93 2.28 -15.17
C GLY A 74 -4.56 3.26 -16.26
N TYR A 75 -3.43 3.92 -16.06
CA TYR A 75 -3.00 4.97 -16.96
C TYR A 75 -1.47 5.13 -16.96
N THR A 76 -0.98 5.60 -18.10
CA THR A 76 0.29 6.30 -18.25
C THR A 76 0.00 7.81 -18.38
N ARG A 77 1.00 8.64 -18.72
CA ARG A 77 0.74 10.05 -19.04
C ARG A 77 0.06 10.23 -20.40
N GLU A 78 0.22 9.25 -21.27
CA GLU A 78 -0.18 9.30 -22.68
C GLU A 78 -1.57 8.70 -22.90
N VAL A 79 -1.95 7.70 -22.09
CA VAL A 79 -3.20 6.96 -22.25
C VAL A 79 -3.83 6.56 -20.92
N THR A 80 -5.15 6.42 -20.92
CA THR A 80 -5.92 5.78 -19.84
C THR A 80 -6.68 4.62 -20.44
N VAL A 81 -6.63 3.46 -19.77
CA VAL A 81 -7.33 2.24 -20.18
C VAL A 81 -8.20 1.77 -19.02
N ALA A 82 -9.44 1.46 -19.31
CA ALA A 82 -10.39 0.86 -18.38
C ALA A 82 -11.00 -0.38 -19.03
N VAL A 83 -10.85 -1.52 -18.38
CA VAL A 83 -11.40 -2.79 -18.82
C VAL A 83 -12.41 -3.28 -17.80
N TRP A 84 -13.60 -3.63 -18.29
CA TRP A 84 -14.60 -4.39 -17.55
C TRP A 84 -14.75 -5.76 -18.19
N VAL A 85 -14.90 -6.78 -17.35
CA VAL A 85 -15.25 -8.15 -17.74
C VAL A 85 -16.38 -8.63 -16.83
N GLY A 86 -17.44 -9.16 -17.43
CA GLY A 86 -18.60 -9.69 -16.72
C GLY A 86 -19.55 -10.40 -17.67
N ASN A 87 -20.50 -11.16 -17.11
CA ASN A 87 -21.59 -11.73 -17.88
C ASN A 87 -22.66 -10.65 -18.09
N PHE A 88 -23.11 -10.44 -19.34
CA PHE A 88 -24.15 -9.45 -19.64
C PHE A 88 -25.49 -9.72 -18.93
N ASP A 89 -25.73 -10.96 -18.54
CA ASP A 89 -26.91 -11.36 -17.76
C ASP A 89 -26.72 -11.22 -16.23
N GLY A 90 -25.56 -10.72 -15.78
CA GLY A 90 -25.26 -10.49 -14.38
C GLY A 90 -25.00 -11.75 -13.55
N ARG A 91 -24.91 -12.94 -14.15
CA ARG A 91 -24.56 -14.15 -13.38
C ARG A 91 -23.11 -14.09 -12.85
N PRO A 92 -22.82 -14.68 -11.68
CA PRO A 92 -21.46 -14.80 -11.16
C PRO A 92 -20.51 -15.48 -12.14
N MET A 93 -19.27 -14.98 -12.22
CA MET A 93 -18.16 -15.66 -12.88
C MET A 93 -17.46 -16.61 -11.90
N THR A 94 -16.98 -17.75 -12.41
CA THR A 94 -16.25 -18.73 -11.60
C THR A 94 -14.75 -18.59 -11.82
N GLY A 95 -13.95 -18.55 -10.74
CA GLY A 95 -12.49 -18.45 -10.82
C GLY A 95 -11.95 -17.13 -11.41
N SER A 96 -12.79 -16.11 -11.52
CA SER A 96 -12.43 -14.84 -12.16
C SER A 96 -12.50 -13.67 -11.17
N SER A 97 -11.52 -12.78 -11.25
CA SER A 97 -11.39 -11.57 -10.43
C SER A 97 -10.85 -10.42 -11.26
N GLY A 98 -10.66 -9.24 -10.67
CA GLY A 98 -10.09 -8.08 -11.36
C GLY A 98 -8.71 -8.39 -11.95
N ILE A 99 -7.86 -9.13 -11.22
CA ILE A 99 -6.50 -9.45 -11.67
C ILE A 99 -6.47 -10.59 -12.69
N SER A 100 -7.37 -11.57 -12.62
CA SER A 100 -7.37 -12.74 -13.52
C SER A 100 -8.31 -12.61 -14.72
N GLY A 101 -9.36 -11.79 -14.62
CA GLY A 101 -10.33 -11.55 -15.68
C GLY A 101 -10.03 -10.29 -16.50
N ALA A 102 -10.10 -9.12 -15.86
CA ALA A 102 -9.88 -7.84 -16.55
C ALA A 102 -8.40 -7.48 -16.74
N GLY A 103 -7.54 -7.92 -15.82
CA GLY A 103 -6.10 -7.61 -15.82
C GLY A 103 -5.35 -7.99 -17.11
N PRO A 104 -5.47 -9.23 -17.64
CA PRO A 104 -4.78 -9.62 -18.86
C PRO A 104 -5.20 -8.79 -20.08
N VAL A 105 -6.50 -8.53 -20.23
CA VAL A 105 -7.02 -7.69 -21.31
C VAL A 105 -6.53 -6.25 -21.16
N PHE A 106 -6.50 -5.72 -19.94
CA PHE A 106 -5.93 -4.40 -19.65
C PHE A 106 -4.46 -4.32 -20.07
N HIS A 107 -3.67 -5.35 -19.76
CA HIS A 107 -2.25 -5.44 -20.12
C HIS A 107 -2.04 -5.34 -21.64
N ASP A 108 -2.69 -6.22 -22.40
CA ASP A 108 -2.54 -6.28 -23.86
C ASP A 108 -3.00 -5.00 -24.54
N VAL A 109 -4.11 -4.40 -24.07
CA VAL A 109 -4.63 -3.14 -24.60
C VAL A 109 -3.66 -1.99 -24.31
N LEU A 110 -3.11 -1.91 -23.09
CA LEU A 110 -2.18 -0.84 -22.74
C LEU A 110 -0.87 -0.94 -23.51
N GLU A 111 -0.28 -2.14 -23.60
CA GLU A 111 0.89 -2.42 -24.43
C GLU A 111 0.64 -2.00 -25.88
N ARG A 112 -0.51 -2.38 -26.45
CA ARG A 112 -0.86 -2.01 -27.82
C ARG A 112 -1.03 -0.51 -28.01
N ALA A 113 -1.61 0.18 -27.02
CA ALA A 113 -1.86 1.63 -27.04
C ALA A 113 -0.58 2.45 -26.87
N MET A 114 0.43 1.91 -26.16
CA MET A 114 1.73 2.53 -25.93
C MET A 114 2.73 2.29 -27.06
N ARG A 115 2.47 1.40 -28.02
CA ARG A 115 3.38 1.18 -29.16
C ARG A 115 3.68 2.48 -29.91
N GLY A 116 4.97 2.79 -30.04
CA GLY A 116 5.46 3.99 -30.71
C GLY A 116 5.35 5.27 -29.87
N ARG A 117 5.06 5.17 -28.56
CA ARG A 117 5.03 6.29 -27.63
C ARG A 117 6.16 6.15 -26.62
N GLU A 118 6.83 7.26 -26.33
CA GLU A 118 7.82 7.32 -25.25
C GLU A 118 7.10 7.51 -23.91
N PRO A 119 7.27 6.61 -22.92
CA PRO A 119 6.61 6.74 -21.62
C PRO A 119 7.19 7.88 -20.79
N ALA A 120 6.37 8.85 -20.40
CA ALA A 120 6.79 9.94 -19.52
C ALA A 120 6.59 9.62 -18.02
N PRO A 121 7.39 10.20 -17.11
CA PRO A 121 7.29 9.94 -15.66
C PRO A 121 5.93 10.34 -15.08
N LEU A 122 5.22 9.42 -14.43
CA LEU A 122 3.87 9.65 -13.91
C LEU A 122 3.78 10.70 -12.81
N ILE A 123 4.82 10.79 -11.98
CA ILE A 123 4.92 11.73 -10.87
C ILE A 123 6.10 12.66 -11.07
N ASP A 124 6.00 13.83 -10.46
CA ASP A 124 7.06 14.81 -10.40
C ASP A 124 7.84 14.60 -9.10
N PRO A 125 9.09 14.11 -9.14
CA PRO A 125 9.83 13.74 -7.94
C PRO A 125 10.11 14.94 -7.04
N GLU A 126 10.19 16.16 -7.58
CA GLU A 126 10.44 17.37 -6.80
C GLU A 126 9.26 17.74 -5.87
N GLY A 127 8.07 17.19 -6.13
CA GLY A 127 6.89 17.37 -5.29
C GLY A 127 6.89 16.54 -4.01
N PHE A 128 7.87 15.64 -3.83
CA PHE A 128 7.92 14.68 -2.74
C PHE A 128 9.24 14.73 -1.98
N VAL A 129 9.17 14.34 -0.72
CA VAL A 129 10.31 14.11 0.13
C VAL A 129 10.31 12.65 0.56
N GLU A 130 11.43 11.97 0.35
CA GLU A 130 11.59 10.59 0.80
C GLU A 130 11.93 10.53 2.29
N ARG A 131 11.26 9.64 3.03
CA ARG A 131 11.58 9.36 4.44
C ARG A 131 11.48 7.87 4.74
N GLU A 132 12.32 7.42 5.65
CA GLU A 132 12.18 6.09 6.23
C GLU A 132 11.05 6.07 7.26
N ILE A 133 10.20 5.06 7.17
CA ILE A 133 9.15 4.77 8.14
C ILE A 133 9.23 3.33 8.62
N CYS A 134 8.64 3.08 9.79
CA CYS A 134 8.31 1.73 10.23
C CYS A 134 7.12 1.22 9.39
N PRO A 135 7.26 0.11 8.64
CA PRO A 135 6.20 -0.40 7.77
C PRO A 135 4.95 -0.86 8.55
N LEU A 136 5.10 -1.21 9.83
CA LEU A 136 3.97 -1.62 10.67
C LEU A 136 3.19 -0.43 11.22
N SER A 137 3.88 0.61 11.70
CA SER A 137 3.22 1.74 12.39
C SER A 137 2.99 2.96 11.51
N GLY A 138 3.61 3.03 10.33
CA GLY A 138 3.60 4.22 9.48
C GLY A 138 4.34 5.43 10.06
N ALA A 139 5.09 5.25 11.15
CA ALA A 139 5.72 6.32 11.93
C ALA A 139 7.24 6.32 11.77
N LEU A 140 7.93 7.33 12.29
CA LEU A 140 9.39 7.39 12.23
C LEU A 140 9.99 6.20 13.00
N PRO A 141 10.90 5.42 12.39
CA PRO A 141 11.42 4.20 12.99
C PRO A 141 12.33 4.50 14.18
N THR A 142 12.23 3.68 15.24
CA THR A 142 13.12 3.73 16.40
C THR A 142 14.21 2.65 16.27
N ALA A 143 15.13 2.59 17.24
CA ALA A 143 16.10 1.49 17.34
C ALA A 143 15.43 0.13 17.53
N ALA A 144 14.17 0.09 18.00
CA ALA A 144 13.40 -1.14 18.16
C ALA A 144 12.80 -1.66 16.84
N CYS A 145 12.75 -0.87 15.77
CA CYS A 145 12.13 -1.29 14.52
C CYS A 145 13.07 -2.23 13.74
N PRO A 146 12.68 -3.50 13.48
CA PRO A 146 13.52 -4.47 12.78
C PRO A 146 13.57 -4.22 11.27
N HIS A 147 12.56 -3.53 10.73
CA HIS A 147 12.42 -3.23 9.32
C HIS A 147 12.08 -1.75 9.11
N ARG A 148 12.56 -1.22 8.00
CA ARG A 148 12.40 0.17 7.56
C ARG A 148 12.05 0.15 6.08
N VAL A 149 11.13 1.01 5.66
CA VAL A 149 10.80 1.21 4.25
C VAL A 149 10.93 2.69 3.93
N ARG A 150 11.40 3.01 2.72
CA ARG A 150 11.44 4.38 2.21
C ARG A 150 10.13 4.65 1.50
N GLU A 151 9.46 5.71 1.91
CA GLU A 151 8.20 6.17 1.34
C GLU A 151 8.31 7.63 0.89
N HIS A 152 7.46 8.00 -0.08
CA HIS A 152 7.39 9.34 -0.65
C HIS A 152 6.27 10.12 0.05
N PHE A 153 6.61 11.27 0.63
CA PHE A 153 5.66 12.13 1.33
C PHE A 153 5.54 13.48 0.66
N ARG A 154 4.32 14.01 0.61
CA ARG A 154 4.12 15.43 0.34
C ARG A 154 4.71 16.27 1.46
N ALA A 155 5.14 17.50 1.16
CA ALA A 155 5.55 18.46 2.17
C ALA A 155 4.42 18.63 3.21
N GLY A 156 4.76 18.45 4.50
CA GLY A 156 3.80 18.51 5.61
C GLY A 156 3.05 17.21 5.92
N ALA A 157 3.15 16.17 5.08
CA ALA A 157 2.54 14.85 5.34
C ALA A 157 3.51 13.87 6.04
N ILE A 158 4.74 14.31 6.34
CA ILE A 158 5.76 13.48 6.97
C ILE A 158 5.32 13.15 8.41
N PRO A 159 5.36 11.86 8.82
CA PRO A 159 5.08 11.46 10.19
C PRO A 159 5.99 12.19 11.19
N GLN A 160 5.40 12.75 12.24
CA GLN A 160 6.14 13.47 13.28
C GLN A 160 6.40 12.62 14.52
N ARG A 161 5.71 11.49 14.66
CA ARG A 161 5.79 10.62 15.83
C ARG A 161 6.78 9.49 15.57
N ALA A 162 7.49 9.08 16.62
CA ALA A 162 8.26 7.85 16.63
C ALA A 162 7.33 6.62 16.68
N CYS A 163 7.82 5.49 16.18
CA CYS A 163 7.12 4.21 16.24
C CYS A 163 6.82 3.82 17.69
N SER A 164 5.54 3.61 17.98
CA SER A 164 5.06 3.07 19.26
C SER A 164 4.71 1.58 19.21
N PHE A 165 4.84 0.96 18.02
CA PHE A 165 4.46 -0.44 17.80
C PHE A 165 5.61 -1.41 18.07
N HIS A 166 6.85 -0.93 18.22
CA HIS A 166 7.99 -1.77 18.54
C HIS A 166 8.63 -1.30 19.84
N GLU A 167 8.93 -2.25 20.71
CA GLU A 167 9.67 -2.01 21.95
C GLU A 167 10.83 -2.99 22.11
N LEU A 168 11.93 -2.52 22.70
CA LEU A 168 13.01 -3.38 23.18
C LEU A 168 12.69 -3.81 24.61
N VAL A 169 12.62 -5.11 24.83
CA VAL A 169 12.29 -5.69 26.13
C VAL A 169 13.47 -6.53 26.61
N PRO A 170 13.99 -6.30 27.83
CA PRO A 170 14.99 -7.17 28.42
C PRO A 170 14.34 -8.52 28.77
N ILE A 171 14.90 -9.59 28.24
CA ILE A 171 14.51 -10.98 28.53
C ILE A 171 15.64 -11.63 29.31
N ASP A 172 15.34 -12.22 30.47
CA ASP A 172 16.32 -12.99 31.24
C ASP A 172 16.69 -14.26 30.45
N THR A 173 17.98 -14.44 30.16
CA THR A 173 18.45 -15.51 29.28
C THR A 173 18.40 -16.90 29.92
N ARG A 174 18.20 -16.98 31.25
CA ARG A 174 18.12 -18.26 31.99
C ARG A 174 16.68 -18.76 32.06
N THR A 175 15.70 -17.85 32.11
CA THR A 175 14.27 -18.18 32.30
C THR A 175 13.45 -17.99 31.03
N GLY A 176 13.89 -17.12 30.11
CA GLY A 176 13.10 -16.69 28.95
C GLY A 176 11.98 -15.70 29.28
N GLU A 177 11.85 -15.26 30.54
CA GLU A 177 10.84 -14.31 30.99
C GLU A 177 11.31 -12.85 30.82
N ARG A 178 10.35 -11.92 30.81
CA ARG A 178 10.66 -10.48 30.80
C ARG A 178 11.31 -10.08 32.11
N ALA A 179 12.45 -9.39 32.05
CA ALA A 179 13.11 -8.84 33.23
C ALA A 179 12.57 -7.44 33.58
N CYS A 180 12.71 -7.02 34.85
CA CYS A 180 12.30 -5.67 35.26
C CYS A 180 13.18 -4.58 34.63
N ALA A 181 14.46 -4.86 34.41
CA ALA A 181 15.44 -3.94 33.85
C ALA A 181 16.58 -4.71 33.16
N PRO A 182 17.34 -4.09 32.24
CA PRO A 182 18.55 -4.66 31.68
C PRO A 182 19.60 -4.98 32.76
N SER A 183 20.24 -6.14 32.65
CA SER A 183 21.33 -6.61 33.50
C SER A 183 22.27 -7.56 32.72
N PRO A 184 23.40 -8.00 33.29
CA PRO A 184 24.31 -8.94 32.61
C PRO A 184 23.68 -10.29 32.22
N THR A 185 22.57 -10.68 32.84
CA THR A 185 21.84 -11.92 32.51
C THR A 185 20.64 -11.69 31.61
N THR A 186 20.54 -10.52 30.95
CA THR A 186 19.43 -10.20 30.06
C THR A 186 19.89 -9.89 28.65
N GLU A 187 19.04 -10.21 27.68
CA GLU A 187 19.17 -9.81 26.28
C GLU A 187 18.01 -8.89 25.90
N LEU A 188 18.30 -7.79 25.19
CA LEU A 188 17.25 -6.94 24.62
C LEU A 188 16.69 -7.58 23.35
N ARG A 189 15.39 -7.90 23.37
CA ARG A 189 14.69 -8.46 22.23
C ARG A 189 13.58 -7.51 21.78
N VAL A 190 13.34 -7.48 20.47
CA VAL A 190 12.27 -6.67 19.87
C VAL A 190 10.94 -7.40 20.03
N PHE A 191 9.94 -6.67 20.50
CA PHE A 191 8.55 -7.11 20.54
C PHE A 191 7.63 -6.06 19.94
N GLU A 192 6.45 -6.51 19.54
CA GLU A 192 5.38 -5.67 19.02
C GLU A 192 4.39 -5.29 20.11
N ARG A 193 3.94 -4.04 20.06
CA ARG A 193 2.94 -3.45 20.94
C ARG A 193 1.78 -2.92 20.11
N TYR A 194 0.61 -3.48 20.31
CA TYR A 194 -0.61 -3.06 19.62
C TYR A 194 -1.52 -2.28 20.58
N PRO A 195 -2.34 -1.35 20.06
CA PRO A 195 -3.46 -0.79 20.81
C PRO A 195 -4.36 -1.90 21.35
N ARG A 196 -5.01 -1.64 22.50
CA ARG A 196 -5.77 -2.64 23.27
C ARG A 196 -6.84 -3.34 22.43
N GLU A 197 -7.50 -2.59 21.54
CA GLU A 197 -8.52 -3.08 20.62
C GLU A 197 -8.01 -4.16 19.64
N TYR A 198 -6.69 -4.25 19.42
CA TYR A 198 -6.07 -5.21 18.51
C TYR A 198 -5.30 -6.33 19.23
N GLU A 199 -5.23 -6.35 20.56
CA GLU A 199 -4.48 -7.37 21.30
C GLU A 199 -5.00 -8.79 21.04
N ALA A 200 -6.32 -8.98 21.01
CA ALA A 200 -6.92 -10.28 20.74
C ALA A 200 -6.54 -10.80 19.35
N TRP A 201 -6.60 -9.93 18.34
CA TRP A 201 -6.13 -10.25 17.00
C TRP A 201 -4.64 -10.55 16.98
N ALA A 202 -3.81 -9.74 17.64
CA ALA A 202 -2.36 -9.92 17.62
C ALA A 202 -1.94 -11.26 18.25
N ARG A 203 -2.62 -11.68 19.33
CA ARG A 203 -2.44 -13.02 19.91
C ARG A 203 -2.87 -14.12 18.94
N ALA A 204 -4.05 -14.01 18.34
CA ALA A 204 -4.55 -14.99 17.38
C ALA A 204 -3.66 -15.10 16.13
N ALA A 205 -3.05 -13.99 15.70
CA ALA A 205 -2.11 -13.91 14.59
C ALA A 205 -0.67 -14.27 14.98
N HIS A 206 -0.43 -14.72 16.22
CA HIS A 206 0.88 -15.10 16.75
C HIS A 206 1.95 -14.01 16.54
N ARG A 207 1.56 -12.74 16.72
CA ARG A 207 2.49 -11.62 16.68
C ARG A 207 3.50 -11.74 17.85
N PRO A 208 4.74 -11.26 17.67
CA PRO A 208 5.77 -11.30 18.71
C PRO A 208 5.46 -10.29 19.83
N LEU A 209 4.46 -10.59 20.67
CA LEU A 209 4.08 -9.77 21.81
C LEU A 209 5.04 -9.99 22.97
N ALA A 210 5.35 -8.92 23.69
CA ALA A 210 6.19 -9.01 24.88
C ALA A 210 5.55 -9.92 25.94
N PRO A 211 6.32 -10.79 26.62
CA PRO A 211 5.85 -11.48 27.81
C PRO A 211 5.35 -10.46 28.85
N PRO A 212 4.36 -10.84 29.68
CA PRO A 212 3.89 -9.97 30.75
C PRO A 212 5.05 -9.62 31.69
N LEU A 213 5.01 -8.42 32.26
CA LEU A 213 5.93 -8.06 33.34
C LEU A 213 5.70 -9.00 34.53
N PRO A 214 6.77 -9.59 35.11
CA PRO A 214 6.67 -10.36 36.34
C PRO A 214 6.01 -9.55 37.45
N GLU A 215 5.27 -10.22 38.33
CA GLU A 215 4.56 -9.53 39.42
C GLU A 215 5.50 -8.76 40.35
N THR A 216 6.71 -9.30 40.54
CA THR A 216 7.81 -8.67 41.29
C THR A 216 8.23 -7.32 40.71
N CYS A 217 7.98 -7.07 39.43
CA CYS A 217 8.31 -5.81 38.77
C CYS A 217 7.17 -4.78 38.84
N ARG A 218 5.94 -5.14 39.26
CA ARG A 218 4.77 -4.24 39.20
C ARG A 218 4.88 -3.01 40.12
N HIS A 219 5.76 -3.05 41.12
CA HIS A 219 6.04 -1.92 42.02
C HIS A 219 7.07 -0.93 41.47
N ILE A 220 7.79 -1.32 40.41
CA ILE A 220 8.76 -0.47 39.74
C ILE A 220 7.97 0.34 38.71
N GLY A 221 7.71 1.61 38.99
CA GLY A 221 7.03 2.52 38.07
C GLY A 221 7.72 2.57 36.70
N PRO A 222 7.06 3.09 35.64
CA PRO A 222 7.63 3.10 34.31
C PRO A 222 9.00 3.79 34.32
N VAL A 223 10.03 3.07 33.90
CA VAL A 223 11.36 3.64 33.70
C VAL A 223 11.24 4.63 32.55
N ALA A 224 11.37 5.92 32.85
CA ALA A 224 11.46 6.95 31.83
C ALA A 224 12.62 6.59 30.88
N ALA A 225 12.29 6.34 29.61
CA ALA A 225 13.29 6.16 28.58
C ALA A 225 14.16 7.42 28.54
N ARG A 226 15.44 7.30 28.92
CA ARG A 226 16.41 8.37 28.67
C ARG A 226 16.61 8.44 27.17
N SER A 227 16.21 9.57 26.57
CA SER A 227 16.58 9.91 25.20
C SER A 227 18.12 9.98 25.09
N PRO A 228 18.70 9.58 23.94
CA PRO A 228 20.09 9.92 23.63
C PRO A 228 20.28 11.43 23.49
#